data_AF-A0A942NQ04-F1
#
_entry.id   AF-A0A942NQ04-F1
#
_cell.length_a   1.000
_cell.length_b   1.000
_cell.length_c   1.000
_cell.angle_alpha   90.00
_cell.angle_beta   90.00
_cell.angle_gamma   90.00
#
_symmetry.space_group_name_H-M   'P 1'
#
loop_
_entity.id
_entity.type
_entity.pdbx_description
1 polymer ?
#
loop_
_entity_poly.entity_id
_entity_poly.type
_entity_poly.pdbx_seq_one_letter_code
_entity_poly.pdbx_strand_id
1 'polypeptide(L)' 'MNNPQPNKDYYFDENGLLVFTENYLLQRSYCCGNGCRHCPYEYINVPEEKRLALLKLQKIHDEQK' A
#
# COMPACT_ATOMS: atom_id res chain seq x y z
N MET A 1 -3.94 -17.51 -14.76
CA MET A 1 -3.36 -17.14 -13.46
C MET A 1 -2.34 -16.04 -13.71
N ASN A 2 -2.61 -14.82 -13.28
CA ASN A 2 -1.68 -13.71 -13.50
C ASN A 2 -0.63 -13.73 -12.37
N ASN A 3 0.63 -13.92 -12.74
CA ASN A 3 1.74 -13.86 -11.80
C ASN A 3 2.10 -12.38 -11.57
N PRO A 4 2.35 -11.94 -10.32
CA PRO A 4 2.75 -10.56 -10.06
C PRO A 4 4.07 -10.24 -10.77
N GLN A 5 4.15 -9.05 -11.36
CA GLN A 5 5.30 -8.60 -12.13
C GLN A 5 6.22 -7.67 -11.32
N PRO A 6 7.55 -7.88 -11.36
CA PRO A 6 8.50 -7.00 -10.69
C PRO A 6 8.44 -5.59 -11.28
N ASN A 7 8.64 -4.58 -10.44
CA ASN A 7 8.55 -3.14 -10.76
C ASN A 7 7.16 -2.63 -11.15
N LYS A 8 6.17 -3.51 -11.31
CA LYS A 8 4.77 -3.15 -11.56
C LYS A 8 3.89 -3.43 -10.36
N ASP A 9 3.96 -4.65 -9.84
CA ASP A 9 3.10 -5.15 -8.77
C ASP A 9 3.81 -5.16 -7.41
N TYR A 10 5.14 -5.26 -7.44
CA TYR A 10 5.98 -5.17 -6.26
C TYR A 10 7.38 -4.69 -6.61
N TYR A 11 8.10 -4.23 -5.60
CA TYR A 11 9.53 -3.94 -5.65
C TYR A 11 10.19 -4.33 -4.32
N PHE A 12 11.51 -4.44 -4.31
CA PHE A 12 12.28 -4.58 -3.07
C PHE A 12 12.78 -3.21 -2.63
N ASP A 13 12.56 -2.85 -1.38
CA ASP A 13 13.10 -1.61 -0.83
C ASP A 13 14.61 -1.73 -0.55
N GLU A 14 15.23 -0.64 -0.09
CA GLU A 14 16.64 -0.59 0.30
C GLU A 14 17.02 -1.59 1.40
N ASN A 15 16.04 -2.05 2.18
CA ASN A 15 16.21 -3.04 3.25
C ASN A 15 16.02 -4.48 2.74
N GLY A 16 15.75 -4.68 1.45
CA GLY A 16 15.44 -5.98 0.87
C GLY A 16 14.05 -6.51 1.23
N LEU A 17 13.14 -5.64 1.69
CA LEU A 17 11.76 -6.00 2.00
C LEU A 17 10.89 -5.92 0.75
N LEU A 18 10.01 -6.90 0.59
CA LEU A 18 9.02 -6.94 -0.49
C LEU A 18 7.92 -5.91 -0.23
N VAL A 19 7.83 -4.90 -1.10
CA VAL A 19 6.79 -3.86 -1.05
C VAL A 19 5.85 -4.01 -2.23
N PHE A 20 4.56 -4.20 -1.95
CA PHE A 20 3.52 -4.20 -2.98
C PHE A 20 3.18 -2.77 -3.42
N THR A 21 2.97 -2.62 -4.72
CA THR A 21 2.53 -1.36 -5.32
C THR A 21 1.01 -1.21 -5.23
N GLU A 22 0.54 0.00 -5.49
CA GLU A 22 -0.89 0.27 -5.63
C GLU A 22 -1.55 -0.62 -6.71
N ASN A 23 -0.88 -0.86 -7.83
CA ASN A 23 -1.41 -1.69 -8.93
C ASN A 23 -1.76 -3.10 -8.47
N TYR A 24 -0.87 -3.74 -7.70
CA TYR A 24 -1.14 -5.06 -7.15
C TYR A 24 -2.30 -5.04 -6.16
N LEU A 25 -2.37 -4.02 -5.32
CA LEU A 25 -3.44 -3.88 -4.33
C LEU A 25 -4.80 -3.62 -4.99
N LEU A 26 -4.84 -2.88 -6.11
CA LEU A 26 -6.01 -2.72 -6.97
C LEU A 26 -6.44 -4.05 -7.59
N GLN A 27 -5.49 -4.83 -8.13
CA GLN A 27 -5.78 -6.16 -8.68
C GLN A 27 -6.29 -7.15 -7.62
N ARG A 28 -5.82 -7.02 -6.37
CA ARG A 28 -6.31 -7.79 -5.23
C ARG A 28 -7.77 -7.45 -4.87
N SER A 29 -8.28 -6.30 -5.30
CA SER A 29 -9.68 -5.85 -5.17
C SER A 29 -10.26 -5.76 -3.75
N TYR A 30 -9.44 -5.78 -2.70
CA TYR A 30 -9.91 -5.55 -1.33
C TYR A 30 -8.82 -4.97 -0.41
N CYS A 31 -9.26 -4.19 0.59
CA CYS A 31 -8.40 -3.70 1.66
C CYS A 31 -8.16 -4.80 2.69
N CYS A 32 -6.90 -5.17 2.95
CA CYS A 32 -6.57 -6.23 3.90
C CYS A 32 -6.49 -5.78 5.38
N GLY A 33 -6.61 -4.48 5.67
CA GLY A 33 -6.53 -3.96 7.04
C GLY A 33 -5.12 -3.89 7.65
N ASN A 34 -4.06 -4.17 6.87
CA ASN A 34 -2.68 -4.21 7.36
C ASN A 34 -1.94 -2.85 7.36
N GLY A 35 -2.57 -1.77 6.91
CA GLY A 35 -1.93 -0.45 6.88
C GLY A 35 -0.78 -0.31 5.87
N CYS A 36 -0.97 -0.83 4.65
CA CYS A 36 0.05 -0.80 3.59
C CYS A 36 0.44 0.63 3.16
N ARG A 37 1.71 0.85 2.79
CA ARG A 37 2.23 2.17 2.39
C ARG A 37 1.50 2.79 1.18
N HIS A 38 1.11 1.97 0.20
CA HIS A 38 0.44 2.41 -1.04
C HIS A 38 -1.03 1.95 -1.07
N CYS A 39 -1.77 2.09 0.03
CA CYS A 39 -3.13 1.58 0.08
C CYS A 39 -4.05 2.40 -0.85
N PRO A 40 -4.64 1.82 -1.90
CA PRO A 40 -5.59 2.53 -2.78
C PRO A 40 -6.98 2.70 -2.15
N TYR A 41 -7.21 2.07 -0.99
CA TYR A 41 -8.54 1.94 -0.39
C TYR A 41 -8.70 2.81 0.86
N GLU A 42 -7.90 3.87 1.03
CA GLU A 42 -8.00 4.81 2.16
C GLU A 42 -8.06 4.11 3.54
N TYR A 43 -7.41 2.94 3.64
CA TYR A 43 -7.37 2.14 4.86
C TYR A 43 -8.75 1.78 5.45
N ILE A 44 -9.79 1.59 4.62
CA ILE A 44 -11.17 1.32 5.08
C ILE A 44 -11.31 0.18 6.09
N ASN A 45 -10.45 -0.84 6.01
CA ASN A 45 -10.48 -2.01 6.91
C ASN A 45 -9.46 -1.93 8.06
N VAL A 46 -8.80 -0.78 8.23
CA VAL A 46 -7.91 -0.53 9.38
C VAL A 46 -8.72 0.12 10.51
N PRO A 47 -8.55 -0.28 11.79
CA PRO A 47 -9.19 0.38 12.92
C PRO A 47 -9.00 1.91 12.91
N GLU A 48 -10.04 2.65 13.28
CA GLU A 48 -10.09 4.11 13.14
C GLU A 48 -8.91 4.83 13.80
N GLU A 49 -8.53 4.38 15.00
CA GLU A 49 -7.41 4.91 15.77
C GLU A 49 -6.09 4.91 14.97
N LYS A 50 -5.86 3.88 14.14
CA LYS A 50 -4.67 3.74 13.28
C LYS A 50 -4.89 4.35 11.90
N ARG A 51 -6.11 4.29 11.37
CA ARG A 51 -6.48 4.82 10.05
C ARG A 51 -6.11 6.29 9.90
N LEU A 52 -6.45 7.11 10.90
CA LEU A 52 -6.15 8.56 10.87
C LEU A 52 -4.65 8.85 10.80
N ALA A 53 -3.83 8.05 11.50
CA ALA A 53 -2.38 8.20 11.45
C ALA A 53 -1.83 7.80 10.06
N LEU A 54 -2.32 6.69 9.49
CA LEU A 54 -1.89 6.21 8.18
C LEU A 54 -2.25 7.17 7.04
N LEU A 55 -3.46 7.74 7.06
CA LEU A 55 -3.87 8.75 6.08
C LEU A 55 -2.98 10.00 6.11
N LYS A 56 -2.52 10.42 7.30
CA LYS A 56 -1.57 11.52 7.43
C LYS A 56 -0.20 11.16 6.86
N LEU A 57 0.30 9.96 7.17
CA LEU A 57 1.60 9.48 6.67
C LEU A 57 1.59 9.34 5.14
N GLN A 58 0.49 8.86 4.56
CA GLN A 58 0.35 8.74 3.11
C GLN A 58 0.45 10.11 2.43
N LYS A 59 -0.27 11.12 2.93
CA LYS A 59 -0.19 12.50 2.42
C LYS A 59 1.24 13.06 2.46
N ILE A 60 1.94 12.85 3.56
CA ILE A 60 3.34 13.31 3.70
C ILE A 60 4.21 12.65 2.63
N HIS A 61 4.06 11.33 2.39
CA HIS A 61 4.84 10.66 1.35
C HIS A 61 4.48 11.13 -0.06
N ASP A 62 3.21 11.45 -0.32
CA ASP A 62 2.76 11.96 -1.62
C ASP A 62 3.25 13.41 -1.87
N GLU A 63 3.34 14.24 -0.82
CA GLU A 63 3.87 15.62 -0.91
C GLU A 63 5.40 15.68 -1.14
N GLN A 64 6.12 14.60 -0.86
CA GLN A 64 7.58 14.49 -1.03
C GLN A 64 7.99 13.87 -2.38
N LYS A 65 7.03 13.66 -3.29
CA LYS A 65 7.22 13.02 -4.61
C LYS A 65 6.97 14.01 -5.74
#